data_AF-A0A9D6M8D9-F1
#
_entry.id   AF-A0A9D6M8D9-F1
#
_cell.length_a   1.000
_cell.length_b   1.000
_cell.length_c   1.000
_cell.angle_alpha   90.00
_cell.angle_beta   90.00
_cell.angle_gamma   90.00
#
_symmetry.space_group_name_H-M   'P 1'
#
loop_
_entity.id
_entity.type
_entity.pdbx_description
1 polymer ?
#
loop_
_entity_poly.entity_id
_entity_poly.type
_entity_poly.pdbx_seq_one_letter_code
_entity_poly.pdbx_strand_id
1 'polypeptide(L)'
;MATPTINQAEELPNGPIAAALVAGGIGSAVIGLMTVLNEASPAISNTLKWVGPVGPLSGKTGVGVIVFFVSWIVLHVIYRGKNVDFARFATIALILLGLGLLGTFPPFFDLFAAG
;
A
#
# COMPACT_ATOMS: atom_id res chain seq x y z
N MET A 1 -38.32 -8.58 -35.84
CA MET A 1 -37.01 -9.17 -35.45
C MET A 1 -36.55 -8.38 -34.23
N ALA A 2 -36.69 -8.94 -33.03
CA ALA A 2 -36.30 -8.25 -31.80
C ALA A 2 -34.79 -8.38 -31.61
N THR A 3 -34.08 -7.25 -31.60
CA THR A 3 -32.66 -7.20 -31.24
C THR A 3 -32.51 -7.69 -29.80
N PRO A 4 -31.69 -8.70 -29.50
CA PRO A 4 -31.44 -9.10 -28.13
C PRO A 4 -30.73 -7.95 -27.43
N THR A 5 -31.39 -7.32 -26.46
CA THR A 5 -30.74 -6.43 -25.51
C THR A 5 -29.78 -7.28 -24.70
N ILE A 6 -28.50 -7.18 -25.00
CA ILE A 6 -27.43 -7.74 -24.16
C ILE A 6 -27.72 -7.23 -22.75
N ASN A 7 -27.98 -8.15 -21.81
CA ASN A 7 -28.13 -7.82 -20.40
C ASN A 7 -26.97 -6.92 -20.02
N GLN A 8 -27.26 -5.66 -19.68
CA GLN A 8 -26.27 -4.78 -19.11
C GLN A 8 -25.80 -5.48 -17.85
N ALA A 9 -24.58 -6.02 -17.87
CA ALA A 9 -23.93 -6.45 -16.65
C ALA A 9 -24.07 -5.27 -15.70
N GLU A 10 -24.79 -5.47 -14.60
CA GLU A 10 -25.01 -4.45 -13.58
C GLU A 10 -23.66 -3.77 -13.32
N GLU A 11 -23.51 -2.51 -13.73
CA GLU A 11 -22.24 -1.79 -13.62
C GLU A 11 -21.98 -1.57 -12.13
N LEU A 12 -21.38 -2.59 -11.50
CA LEU A 12 -20.99 -2.56 -10.11
C LEU A 12 -20.07 -1.35 -9.92
N PRO A 13 -20.31 -0.51 -8.89
CA PRO A 13 -19.48 0.66 -8.65
C PRO A 13 -18.00 0.27 -8.61
N ASN A 14 -17.14 1.02 -9.31
CA ASN A 14 -15.70 0.72 -9.39
C ASN A 14 -14.90 1.17 -8.14
N GLY A 15 -15.54 1.89 -7.22
CA GLY A 15 -14.93 2.43 -6.00
C GLY A 15 -14.28 1.42 -5.06
N PRO A 16 -14.86 0.23 -4.78
CA PRO A 16 -14.21 -0.83 -4.01
C PRO A 16 -12.87 -1.29 -4.59
N ILE A 17 -12.78 -1.44 -5.91
CA ILE A 17 -11.57 -1.92 -6.60
C ILE A 17 -10.50 -0.84 -6.57
N ALA A 18 -10.87 0.41 -6.87
CA ALA A 18 -9.97 1.56 -6.78
C ALA A 18 -9.44 1.77 -5.35
N ALA A 19 -10.29 1.57 -4.33
CA ALA A 19 -9.90 1.63 -2.92
C ALA A 19 -8.84 0.57 -2.56
N ALA A 20 -9.02 -0.67 -3.01
CA ALA A 20 -8.05 -1.75 -2.79
C ALA A 20 -6.70 -1.45 -3.46
N LEU A 21 -6.73 -0.90 -4.68
CA LEU A 21 -5.53 -0.56 -5.43
C LEU A 21 -4.68 0.51 -4.71
N VAL A 22 -5.32 1.60 -4.25
CA VAL A 22 -4.62 2.66 -3.51
C VAL A 22 -4.13 2.16 -2.15
N ALA A 23 -4.93 1.36 -1.44
CA ALA A 23 -4.50 0.76 -0.18
C ALA A 23 -3.25 -0.12 -0.37
N GLY A 24 -3.18 -0.89 -1.45
CA GLY A 24 -2.00 -1.65 -1.86
C GLY A 24 -0.76 -0.77 -1.98
N GLY A 25 -0.86 0.34 -2.71
CA GLY A 25 0.20 1.33 -2.83
C GLY A 25 0.64 1.90 -1.47
N ILE A 26 -0.31 2.26 -0.59
CA ILE A 26 -0.01 2.78 0.75
C ILE A 26 0.79 1.74 1.56
N GLY A 27 0.36 0.48 1.56
CA GLY A 27 1.08 -0.60 2.23
C GLY A 27 2.52 -0.73 1.73
N SER A 28 2.73 -0.71 0.41
CA SER A 28 4.07 -0.74 -0.19
C SER A 28 4.93 0.47 0.21
N ALA A 29 4.36 1.68 0.18
CA ALA A 29 5.06 2.90 0.58
C ALA A 29 5.52 2.85 2.04
N VAL A 30 4.67 2.34 2.93
CA VAL A 30 4.97 2.19 4.37
C VAL A 30 6.10 1.20 4.59
N ILE A 31 6.13 0.08 3.87
CA ILE A 31 7.24 -0.89 3.96
C ILE A 31 8.56 -0.25 3.53
N GLY A 32 8.57 0.48 2.41
CA GLY A 32 9.75 1.22 1.98
C GLY A 32 10.21 2.25 3.02
N LEU A 33 9.27 3.02 3.58
CA LEU A 33 9.57 3.99 4.63
C LEU A 33 10.15 3.34 5.89
N MET A 34 9.55 2.24 6.36
CA MET A 34 10.05 1.49 7.52
C MET A 34 11.44 0.87 7.26
N THR A 35 11.78 0.60 6.01
CA THR A 35 13.10 0.12 5.62
C THR A 35 14.15 1.22 5.82
N VAL A 36 13.91 2.42 5.29
CA VAL A 36 14.80 3.58 5.47
C VAL A 36 14.93 3.97 6.95
N LEU A 37 13.81 4.04 7.68
CA LEU A 37 13.81 4.44 9.10
C LEU A 37 14.55 3.45 10.00
N ASN A 38 14.53 2.16 9.67
CA ASN A 38 15.27 1.15 10.41
C ASN A 38 16.79 1.30 10.27
N GLU A 39 17.27 1.65 9.07
CA GLU A 39 18.70 1.89 8.85
C GLU A 39 19.14 3.25 9.42
N ALA A 40 18.25 4.23 9.47
CA ALA A 40 18.53 5.55 10.03
C ALA A 40 18.57 5.61 11.56
N SER A 41 17.93 4.67 12.27
CA SER A 41 17.84 4.71 13.74
C SER A 41 17.84 3.34 14.42
N PRO A 42 18.81 3.08 15.33
CA PRO A 42 18.84 1.86 16.16
C PRO A 42 17.61 1.72 17.08
N ALA A 43 17.03 2.84 17.54
CA ALA A 43 15.86 2.84 18.42
C ALA A 43 14.60 2.33 17.72
N ILE A 44 14.41 2.71 16.46
CA ILE A 44 13.32 2.22 15.61
C ILE A 44 13.54 0.72 15.31
N SER A 45 14.77 0.35 14.97
CA SER A 45 15.14 -1.06 14.77
C SER A 45 14.78 -1.94 15.96
N ASN A 46 15.04 -1.48 17.20
CA ASN A 46 14.71 -2.24 18.40
C ASN A 46 13.20 -2.35 18.67
N THR A 47 12.42 -1.35 18.25
CA THR A 47 10.95 -1.33 18.40
C THR A 47 10.25 -2.22 17.37
N LEU A 48 10.88 -2.41 16.20
CA LEU A 48 10.37 -3.28 15.13
C LEU A 48 10.75 -4.77 15.32
N LYS A 49 11.53 -5.12 16.34
CA LYS A 49 11.84 -6.52 16.71
C LYS A 49 10.66 -7.16 17.44
N TRP A 50 9.61 -7.49 16.70
CA TRP A 50 8.44 -8.15 17.28
C TRP A 50 8.68 -9.63 17.54
N VAL A 51 9.50 -10.28 16.70
CA VAL A 51 9.84 -11.70 16.82
C VAL A 51 11.36 -11.87 16.76
N GLY A 52 11.97 -12.36 17.86
CA GLY A 52 13.42 -12.48 18.04
C GLY A 52 14.18 -13.17 16.89
N PRO A 53 13.72 -14.32 16.37
CA PRO A 53 14.38 -15.04 15.26
C PRO A 53 14.47 -14.29 13.92
N VAL A 54 13.57 -13.34 13.65
CA VAL A 54 13.49 -12.62 12.36
C VAL A 54 13.83 -11.12 12.50
N GLY A 55 14.07 -10.66 13.73
CA GLY A 55 14.51 -9.30 14.01
C GLY A 55 13.53 -8.22 13.52
N PRO A 56 14.04 -7.04 13.12
CA PRO A 56 13.22 -5.90 12.70
C PRO A 56 12.38 -6.15 11.43
N LEU A 57 12.70 -7.20 10.67
CA LEU A 57 11.99 -7.54 9.43
C LEU A 57 10.52 -7.86 9.68
N SER A 58 10.22 -8.50 10.81
CA SER A 58 8.84 -8.78 11.25
C SER A 58 8.03 -7.50 11.49
N GLY A 59 8.62 -6.49 12.13
CA GLY A 59 7.96 -5.21 12.36
C GLY A 59 7.76 -4.40 11.07
N LYS A 60 8.76 -4.37 10.17
CA LYS A 60 8.65 -3.62 8.89
C LYS A 60 7.46 -4.09 8.07
N THR A 61 7.36 -5.40 7.89
CA THR A 61 6.30 -6.05 7.10
C THR A 61 4.97 -6.05 7.84
N GLY A 62 4.97 -6.31 9.14
CA GLY A 62 3.77 -6.28 9.98
C GLY A 62 3.08 -4.92 10.00
N VAL A 63 3.84 -3.83 10.20
CA VAL A 63 3.29 -2.46 10.14
C VAL A 63 2.73 -2.16 8.75
N GLY A 64 3.45 -2.54 7.68
CA GLY A 64 2.96 -2.37 6.31
C GLY A 64 1.61 -3.06 6.05
N VAL A 65 1.45 -4.30 6.53
CA VAL A 65 0.21 -5.07 6.40
C VAL A 65 -0.91 -4.44 7.23
N ILE A 66 -0.65 -4.01 8.47
CA ILE A 66 -1.64 -3.35 9.32
C ILE A 66 -2.13 -2.06 8.63
N VAL A 67 -1.21 -1.22 8.14
CA VAL A 67 -1.58 0.02 7.48
C VAL A 67 -2.34 -0.25 6.18
N PHE A 68 -1.93 -1.25 5.39
CA PHE A 68 -2.69 -1.70 4.21
C PHE A 68 -4.15 -2.01 4.57
N PHE A 69 -4.39 -2.86 5.57
CA PHE A 69 -5.75 -3.24 5.95
C PHE A 69 -6.56 -2.07 6.49
N VAL A 70 -5.97 -1.22 7.33
CA VAL A 70 -6.63 -0.03 7.88
C VAL A 70 -7.01 0.93 6.73
N SER A 71 -6.07 1.23 5.84
CA SER A 71 -6.34 2.09 4.68
C SER A 71 -7.40 1.49 3.75
N TRP A 72 -7.34 0.18 3.51
CA TRP A 72 -8.32 -0.51 2.68
C TRP A 72 -9.73 -0.42 3.27
N ILE A 73 -9.91 -0.72 4.56
CA ILE A 73 -11.22 -0.66 5.22
C ILE A 73 -11.79 0.76 5.14
N VAL A 74 -10.96 1.78 5.43
CA VAL A 74 -11.38 3.19 5.38
C VAL A 74 -11.79 3.60 3.96
N LEU A 75 -10.93 3.36 2.96
CA LEU A 75 -11.25 3.73 1.57
C LEU A 75 -12.43 2.92 1.03
N HIS A 76 -12.52 1.63 1.36
CA HIS A 76 -13.63 0.78 0.95
C HIS A 76 -14.96 1.33 1.50
N VAL A 77 -15.03 1.67 2.80
CA VAL A 77 -16.25 2.25 3.38
C VAL A 77 -16.62 3.60 2.73
N ILE A 78 -15.63 4.43 2.39
CA ILE A 78 -15.86 5.76 1.78
C ILE A 78 -16.34 5.65 0.32
N TYR A 79 -15.84 4.66 -0.43
CA TYR A 79 -16.03 4.54 -1.88
C TYR A 79 -16.89 3.34 -2.33
N ARG A 80 -17.39 2.48 -1.43
CA ARG A 80 -18.14 1.25 -1.76
C ARG A 80 -19.39 1.40 -2.63
N GLY A 81 -19.95 2.61 -2.71
CA GLY A 81 -21.14 2.90 -3.54
C GLY A 81 -20.90 4.00 -4.57
N LYS A 82 -19.63 4.35 -4.84
CA LYS A 82 -19.28 5.48 -5.71
C LYS A 82 -18.53 4.98 -6.94
N ASN A 83 -18.85 5.58 -8.08
CA ASN A 83 -17.98 5.53 -9.24
C ASN A 83 -16.91 6.60 -9.08
N VAL A 84 -15.66 6.18 -9.15
CA VAL A 84 -14.48 7.04 -9.05
C VAL A 84 -13.74 7.05 -10.38
N ASP A 85 -12.93 8.09 -10.58
CA ASP A 85 -11.96 8.14 -11.66
C ASP A 85 -10.85 7.11 -11.38
N PHE A 86 -10.99 5.93 -11.99
CA PHE A 86 -10.07 4.82 -11.80
C PHE A 86 -8.64 5.16 -12.23
N ALA A 87 -8.47 5.96 -13.29
CA ALA A 87 -7.15 6.34 -13.78
C ALA A 87 -6.38 7.13 -12.72
N ARG A 88 -7.04 8.10 -12.08
CA ARG A 88 -6.43 8.88 -10.99
C ARG A 88 -6.02 8.00 -9.80
N PHE A 89 -6.88 7.08 -9.38
CA PHE A 89 -6.58 6.17 -8.28
C PHE A 89 -5.43 5.22 -8.64
N ALA A 90 -5.40 4.70 -9.86
CA ALA A 90 -4.31 3.86 -10.35
C ALA A 90 -2.98 4.62 -10.40
N THR A 91 -2.97 5.87 -10.87
CA THR A 91 -1.76 6.71 -10.86
C THR A 91 -1.24 6.93 -9.44
N ILE A 92 -2.11 7.23 -8.48
CA ILE A 92 -1.72 7.40 -7.07
C ILE A 92 -1.11 6.11 -6.53
N ALA A 93 -1.76 4.96 -6.78
CA ALA A 93 -1.26 3.66 -6.35
C ALA A 93 0.10 3.32 -6.95
N LEU A 94 0.31 3.61 -8.24
CA LEU A 94 1.58 3.39 -8.93
C LEU A 94 2.70 4.28 -8.39
N ILE A 95 2.41 5.55 -8.08
CA ILE A 95 3.38 6.45 -7.44
C ILE A 95 3.76 5.94 -6.06
N LEU A 96 2.78 5.57 -5.23
CA LEU A 96 3.03 5.01 -3.90
C LEU A 96 3.83 3.71 -3.95
N LEU A 97 3.51 2.83 -4.90
CA LEU A 97 4.26 1.61 -5.16
C LEU A 97 5.70 1.92 -5.57
N GLY A 98 5.89 2.87 -6.50
CA GLY A 98 7.20 3.31 -6.94
C GLY A 98 8.05 3.86 -5.79
N LEU A 99 7.47 4.69 -4.93
CA LEU A 99 8.12 5.22 -3.73
C LEU A 99 8.48 4.11 -2.73
N GLY A 100 7.57 3.16 -2.50
CA GLY A 100 7.82 2.00 -1.63
C GLY A 100 8.95 1.13 -2.13
N LEU A 101 8.97 0.86 -3.44
CA LEU A 101 10.05 0.11 -4.09
C LEU A 101 11.37 0.86 -3.96
N LEU A 102 11.42 2.15 -4.32
CA LEU A 102 12.61 2.99 -4.18
C LEU A 102 13.16 2.95 -2.75
N GLY A 103 12.31 3.08 -1.74
CA GLY A 103 12.71 2.98 -0.32
C GLY A 103 13.25 1.62 0.11
N THR A 104 12.98 0.56 -0.66
CA THR A 104 13.44 -0.82 -0.39
C THR A 104 14.73 -1.18 -1.13
N PHE A 105 15.20 -0.35 -2.07
CA PHE A 105 16.44 -0.62 -2.82
C PHE A 105 17.69 -0.14 -2.05
N PRO A 106 18.78 -0.94 -2.01
CA PRO A 106 20.00 -0.62 -1.25
C PRO A 106 20.60 0.76 -1.52
N PRO A 107 20.77 1.18 -2.79
CA PRO A 107 21.34 2.50 -3.07
C PRO A 107 20.55 3.67 -2.47
N PHE A 108 19.28 3.48 -2.12
CA PHE A 108 18.44 4.53 -1.56
C PHE A 108 18.47 4.54 -0.03
N PHE A 109 18.32 3.38 0.62
CA PHE A 109 18.36 3.33 2.09
C PHE A 109 19.78 3.50 2.65
N ASP A 110 20.82 3.12 1.88
CA ASP A 110 22.22 3.34 2.27
C ASP A 110 22.56 4.83 2.38
N LEU A 111 21.85 5.71 1.65
CA LEU A 111 22.00 7.18 1.79
C LEU A 111 21.60 7.68 3.18
N PHE A 112 20.78 6.91 3.88
CA PHE A 112 20.27 7.23 5.22
C PHE A 112 20.76 6.24 6.28
N ALA A 113 21.56 5.24 5.90
CA ALA A 113 22.26 4.41 6.85
C ALA A 113 23.22 5.31 7.63
N ALA A 114 23.05 5.34 8.96
CA ALA A 114 23.94 6.12 9.82
C ALA A 114 25.38 5.62 9.62
N GLY A 115 26.23 6.48 9.04
CA GLY A 115 27.67 6.26 8.93
C GLY A 115 28.37 6.28 10.29
#